data_AF-A0A954TT40-F1
#
_entry.id   AF-A0A954TT40-F1
#
_cell.length_a   1.000
_cell.length_b   1.000
_cell.length_c   1.000
_cell.angle_alpha   90.00
_cell.angle_beta   90.00
_cell.angle_gamma   90.00
#
_symmetry.space_group_name_H-M   'P 1'
#
loop_
_entity.id
_entity.type
_entity.pdbx_description
1 polymer ?
#
loop_
_entity_poly.entity_id
_entity_poly.type
_entity_poly.pdbx_seq_one_letter_code
_entity_poly.pdbx_strand_id
1 'polypeptide(L)'
;MKKIFRSLVLVAVVSMGVLLGCGGADEVAPAKVSQAVYVDTKTQKAMVCDVSAETPVVNPATGQRTLMPALYCPKCLRWHALPPLEQINRIPNATKCSRTGATLTADGPWPE
;
A
#
# COMPACT_ATOMS: atom_id res chain seq x y z
N MET A 1 65.01 -31.17 25.10
CA MET A 1 66.02 -31.29 24.04
C MET A 1 65.43 -32.03 22.86
N LYS A 2 65.62 -31.51 21.63
CA LYS A 2 65.35 -32.12 20.31
C LYS A 2 63.89 -32.48 19.98
N LYS A 3 63.39 -32.35 18.76
CA LYS A 3 63.61 -31.54 17.55
C LYS A 3 62.65 -32.19 16.53
N ILE A 4 61.80 -31.39 15.88
CA ILE A 4 61.39 -31.53 14.48
C ILE A 4 60.53 -32.76 14.13
N PHE A 5 59.34 -32.55 13.56
CA PHE A 5 59.08 -32.92 12.16
C PHE A 5 57.73 -32.36 11.70
N ARG A 6 57.84 -31.35 10.85
CA ARG A 6 56.80 -30.92 9.90
C ARG A 6 56.53 -32.08 8.95
N SER A 7 55.27 -32.46 8.79
CA SER A 7 54.67 -32.94 7.53
C SER A 7 53.31 -33.56 7.83
N LEU A 8 52.25 -32.89 7.41
CA LEU A 8 51.34 -33.38 6.37
C LEU A 8 50.07 -32.56 6.41
N VAL A 9 49.98 -31.70 5.40
CA VAL A 9 48.77 -31.06 4.92
C VAL A 9 47.73 -32.14 4.64
N LEU A 10 46.55 -32.03 5.27
CA LEU A 10 45.34 -32.72 4.84
C LEU A 10 44.10 -31.90 5.25
N VAL A 11 43.79 -30.98 4.36
CA VAL A 11 42.46 -30.57 3.88
C VAL A 11 41.24 -31.05 4.69
N ALA A 12 40.53 -30.10 5.31
CA ALA A 12 39.08 -30.09 5.49
C ALA A 12 38.67 -28.64 5.78
N VAL A 13 38.33 -27.83 4.76
CA VAL A 13 36.95 -27.63 4.27
C VAL A 13 36.04 -27.02 5.35
N VAL A 14 35.77 -25.71 5.19
CA VAL A 14 34.46 -25.06 5.33
C VAL A 14 33.79 -25.28 6.70
N SER A 15 33.65 -24.25 7.55
CA SER A 15 32.47 -23.38 7.46
C SER A 15 32.65 -22.14 8.34
N MET A 16 32.69 -21.00 7.68
CA MET A 16 32.44 -19.68 8.24
C MET A 16 31.03 -19.66 8.84
N GLY A 17 30.90 -19.40 10.15
CA GLY A 17 29.62 -19.39 10.86
C GLY A 17 29.59 -18.31 11.94
N VAL A 18 29.92 -17.07 11.57
CA VAL A 18 29.76 -15.90 12.44
C VAL A 18 28.29 -15.55 12.49
N LEU A 19 27.55 -16.11 13.47
CA LEU A 19 26.19 -15.66 13.79
C LEU A 19 26.27 -14.43 14.71
N LEU A 20 26.63 -13.29 14.11
CA LEU A 20 26.30 -11.96 14.64
C LEU A 20 24.86 -11.64 14.22
N GLY A 21 23.89 -12.24 14.91
CA GLY A 21 22.49 -11.88 14.76
C GLY A 21 22.18 -10.66 15.62
N CYS A 22 22.31 -9.46 15.04
CA CYS A 22 21.64 -8.26 15.55
C CYS A 22 20.12 -8.53 15.54
N GLY A 23 19.56 -8.84 16.71
CA GLY A 23 18.12 -8.76 16.95
C GLY A 23 17.71 -7.29 16.93
N GLY A 24 17.56 -6.73 15.73
CA GLY A 24 16.79 -5.51 15.55
C GLY A 24 15.35 -5.84 15.95
N ALA A 25 14.89 -5.26 17.05
CA ALA A 25 13.47 -5.17 17.32
C ALA A 25 12.87 -4.34 16.20
N ASP A 26 12.30 -5.01 15.20
CA ASP A 26 11.35 -4.38 14.28
C ASP A 26 10.10 -4.08 15.12
N GLU A 27 10.14 -2.94 15.83
CA GLU A 27 8.92 -2.25 16.19
C GLU A 27 8.24 -1.91 14.87
N VAL A 28 7.31 -2.76 14.45
CA VAL A 28 6.33 -2.45 13.42
C VAL A 28 5.47 -1.32 13.98
N ALA A 29 5.96 -0.09 13.88
CA ALA A 29 5.14 1.09 14.02
C ALA A 29 3.98 0.91 13.03
N PRO A 30 2.71 1.08 13.45
CA PRO A 30 1.62 1.02 12.50
C PRO A 30 1.86 2.14 11.50
N ALA A 31 2.14 1.77 10.25
CA ALA A 31 2.23 2.72 9.16
C ALA A 31 0.86 3.40 9.05
N LYS A 32 0.71 4.54 9.72
CA LYS A 32 -0.40 5.45 9.49
C LYS A 32 -0.22 5.97 8.09
N VAL A 33 -0.81 5.27 7.12
CA VAL A 33 -1.03 5.81 5.78
C VAL A 33 -2.00 6.98 5.99
N SER A 34 -1.45 8.18 6.21
CA SER A 34 -2.22 9.35 6.59
C SER A 34 -2.97 9.95 5.40
N GLN A 35 -2.72 9.47 4.19
CA GLN A 35 -3.26 9.99 2.95
C GLN A 35 -3.95 8.91 2.13
N ALA A 36 -5.00 9.30 1.40
CA ALA A 36 -5.70 8.44 0.45
C ALA A 36 -6.10 9.22 -0.80
N VAL A 37 -6.46 8.49 -1.85
CA VAL A 37 -7.02 9.10 -3.05
C VAL A 37 -8.52 9.29 -2.89
N TYR A 38 -8.97 10.51 -3.17
CA TYR A 38 -10.37 10.89 -3.24
C TYR A 38 -10.72 11.32 -4.67
N VAL A 39 -11.98 11.14 -5.05
CA VAL A 39 -12.54 11.67 -6.30
C VAL A 39 -13.59 12.70 -5.96
N ASP A 40 -13.47 13.89 -6.54
CA ASP A 40 -14.51 14.91 -6.51
C ASP A 40 -15.71 14.45 -7.33
N THR A 41 -16.84 14.24 -6.67
CA THR A 41 -18.08 13.79 -7.31
C THR A 41 -18.64 14.78 -8.34
N LYS A 42 -18.28 16.08 -8.27
CA LYS A 42 -18.71 17.09 -9.24
C LYS A 42 -17.84 17.10 -10.49
N THR A 43 -16.52 17.07 -10.32
CA THR A 43 -15.57 17.21 -11.45
C THR A 43 -15.02 15.88 -11.94
N GLN A 44 -15.24 14.80 -11.21
CA GLN A 44 -14.67 13.45 -11.44
C GLN A 44 -13.13 13.44 -11.43
N LYS A 45 -12.49 14.46 -10.85
CA LYS A 45 -11.04 14.55 -10.70
C LYS A 45 -10.60 13.84 -9.43
N ALA A 46 -9.52 13.06 -9.55
CA ALA A 46 -8.88 12.40 -8.42
C ALA A 46 -7.85 13.34 -7.78
N MET A 47 -7.69 13.26 -6.46
CA MET A 47 -6.70 14.02 -5.70
C MET A 47 -6.29 13.28 -4.43
N VAL A 48 -5.14 13.64 -3.88
CA VAL A 48 -4.62 13.10 -2.62
C VAL A 48 -5.03 14.01 -1.47
N CYS A 49 -5.62 13.44 -0.42
CA CYS A 49 -5.97 14.16 0.79
C CYS A 49 -5.66 13.30 2.02
N ASP A 50 -5.60 13.95 3.19
CA ASP A 50 -5.51 13.22 4.44
C ASP A 50 -6.76 12.35 4.65
N VAL A 51 -6.55 11.16 5.23
CA VAL A 51 -7.63 10.22 5.53
C VAL A 51 -8.59 10.86 6.52
N SER A 52 -9.85 10.93 6.12
CA SER A 52 -10.96 11.42 6.94
C SER A 52 -11.92 10.29 7.28
N ALA A 53 -12.41 10.27 8.53
CA ALA A 53 -13.49 9.40 8.96
C ALA A 53 -14.87 9.88 8.47
N GLU A 54 -15.00 11.16 8.11
CA GLU A 54 -16.22 11.74 7.56
C GLU A 54 -16.14 11.77 6.03
N THR A 55 -17.18 11.26 5.37
CA THR A 55 -17.34 11.33 3.91
C THR A 55 -18.76 11.79 3.56
N PRO A 56 -18.96 12.71 2.61
CA PRO A 56 -17.95 13.31 1.73
C PRO A 56 -17.01 14.31 2.44
N VAL A 57 -15.74 14.31 2.05
CA VAL A 57 -14.71 15.23 2.56
C VAL A 57 -14.82 16.59 1.86
N VAL A 58 -14.41 17.65 2.57
CA VAL A 58 -14.32 19.01 2.01
C VAL A 58 -13.25 19.03 0.92
N ASN A 59 -13.61 19.46 -0.29
CA ASN A 59 -12.68 19.73 -1.36
C ASN A 59 -11.93 21.04 -1.04
N PRO A 60 -10.61 21.01 -0.85
CA PRO A 60 -9.84 22.19 -0.44
C PRO A 60 -9.87 23.31 -1.48
N ALA A 61 -10.07 23.00 -2.77
CA ALA A 61 -10.14 24.00 -3.82
C ALA A 61 -11.48 24.76 -3.85
N THR A 62 -12.56 24.16 -3.35
CA THR A 62 -13.92 24.72 -3.47
C THR A 62 -14.63 24.98 -2.14
N GLY A 63 -14.12 24.43 -1.04
CA GLY A 63 -14.76 24.46 0.28
C GLY A 63 -16.02 23.59 0.40
N GLN A 64 -16.36 22.80 -0.63
CA GLN A 64 -17.58 21.98 -0.65
C GLN A 64 -17.29 20.52 -0.31
N ARG A 65 -18.18 19.90 0.48
CA ARG A 65 -18.12 18.45 0.78
C ARG A 65 -18.49 17.61 -0.45
N THR A 66 -17.49 17.28 -1.26
CA THR A 66 -17.68 16.65 -2.57
C THR A 66 -16.71 15.50 -2.85
N LEU A 67 -15.66 15.36 -2.02
CA LEU A 67 -14.65 14.33 -2.16
C LEU A 67 -15.13 13.02 -1.56
N MET A 68 -15.21 11.98 -2.37
CA MET A 68 -15.49 10.61 -1.94
C MET A 68 -14.21 9.78 -1.99
N PRO A 69 -13.98 8.83 -1.06
CA PRO A 69 -12.88 7.88 -1.17
C PRO A 69 -12.91 7.19 -2.53
N ALA A 70 -11.75 6.85 -3.07
CA ALA A 70 -11.68 6.28 -4.41
C ALA A 70 -11.00 4.91 -4.43
N LEU A 71 -11.42 4.09 -5.39
CA LEU A 71 -10.71 2.88 -5.78
C LEU A 71 -10.31 2.95 -7.25
N TYR A 72 -9.14 2.41 -7.56
CA TYR A 72 -8.56 2.37 -8.89
C TYR A 72 -9.08 1.19 -9.70
N CYS A 73 -9.43 1.43 -10.95
CA CYS A 73 -9.73 0.36 -11.90
C CYS A 73 -8.48 0.05 -12.75
N PRO A 74 -7.90 -1.17 -12.64
CA PRO A 74 -6.69 -1.53 -13.39
C PRO A 74 -6.91 -1.68 -14.89
N LYS A 75 -8.16 -1.86 -15.35
CA LYS A 75 -8.49 -1.91 -16.78
C LYS A 75 -8.77 -0.54 -17.38
N CYS A 76 -9.35 0.37 -16.60
CA CYS A 76 -9.65 1.73 -17.05
C CYS A 76 -8.47 2.68 -16.90
N LEU A 77 -7.50 2.29 -16.07
CA LEU A 77 -6.40 3.12 -15.61
C LEU A 77 -6.90 4.44 -14.99
N ARG A 78 -7.91 4.34 -14.12
CA ARG A 78 -8.58 5.51 -13.53
C ARG A 78 -9.12 5.22 -12.13
N TRP A 79 -9.08 6.23 -11.28
CA TRP A 79 -9.74 6.27 -9.99
C TRP A 79 -11.25 6.51 -10.11
N HIS A 80 -12.04 5.78 -9.34
CA HIS A 80 -13.48 5.87 -9.29
C HIS A 80 -13.93 6.17 -7.87
N ALA A 81 -14.86 7.11 -7.71
CA ALA A 81 -15.49 7.37 -6.43
C ALA A 81 -16.18 6.11 -5.91
N LEU A 82 -15.89 5.77 -4.66
CA LEU A 82 -16.54 4.70 -3.94
C LEU A 82 -17.88 5.21 -3.40
N PRO A 83 -18.96 4.44 -3.51
CA PRO A 83 -20.22 4.76 -2.83
C PRO A 83 -20.02 4.79 -1.31
N PRO A 84 -20.91 5.46 -0.55
CA PRO A 84 -20.96 5.34 0.90
C PRO A 84 -21.05 3.88 1.36
N LEU A 85 -20.45 3.54 2.50
CA LEU A 85 -20.40 2.17 3.04
C LEU A 85 -21.79 1.54 3.15
N GLU A 86 -22.80 2.31 3.54
CA GLU A 86 -24.19 1.87 3.66
C GLU A 86 -24.77 1.41 2.31
N GLN A 87 -24.30 1.99 1.21
CA GLN A 87 -24.70 1.64 -0.14
C GLN A 87 -23.90 0.45 -0.67
N ILE A 88 -22.60 0.35 -0.36
CA ILE A 88 -21.75 -0.77 -0.79
C ILE A 88 -22.36 -2.11 -0.35
N ASN A 89 -22.88 -2.19 0.87
CA ASN A 89 -23.48 -3.40 1.41
C ASN A 89 -24.85 -3.75 0.79
N ARG A 90 -25.49 -2.81 0.08
CA ARG A 90 -26.81 -2.98 -0.53
C ARG A 90 -26.77 -3.12 -2.04
N ILE A 91 -25.69 -2.68 -2.67
CA ILE A 91 -25.53 -2.68 -4.12
C ILE A 91 -24.59 -3.84 -4.48
N PRO A 92 -25.11 -4.90 -5.13
CA PRO A 92 -24.26 -5.97 -5.64
C PRO A 92 -23.19 -5.38 -6.56
N ASN A 93 -21.95 -5.84 -6.41
CA ASN A 93 -20.82 -5.39 -7.21
C ASN A 93 -20.47 -3.89 -7.07
N ALA A 94 -20.80 -3.23 -5.95
CA ALA A 94 -20.45 -1.82 -5.71
C ALA A 94 -18.94 -1.51 -5.83
N THR A 95 -18.08 -2.51 -5.64
CA THR A 95 -16.62 -2.42 -5.79
C THR A 95 -16.12 -2.90 -7.15
N LYS A 96 -17.00 -3.07 -8.14
CA LYS A 96 -16.63 -3.33 -9.54
C LYS A 96 -16.77 -2.07 -10.38
N CYS A 97 -15.88 -1.92 -11.35
CA CYS A 97 -15.97 -0.87 -12.34
C CYS A 97 -17.23 -1.04 -13.20
N SER A 98 -18.09 -0.04 -13.22
CA SER A 98 -19.33 -0.04 -14.02
C SER A 98 -19.07 -0.19 -15.53
N ARG A 99 -17.89 0.20 -16.01
CA ARG A 99 -17.53 0.13 -17.43
C ARG A 99 -16.93 -1.21 -17.86
N THR A 100 -16.06 -1.80 -17.03
CA THR A 100 -15.27 -2.99 -17.42
C THR A 100 -15.62 -4.25 -16.64
N GLY A 101 -16.42 -4.12 -15.58
CA GLY A 101 -16.72 -5.20 -14.64
C GLY A 101 -15.52 -5.64 -13.79
N ALA A 102 -14.35 -5.02 -13.93
CA ALA A 102 -13.17 -5.37 -13.14
C ALA A 102 -13.34 -4.95 -11.68
N THR A 103 -12.80 -5.75 -10.76
CA THR A 103 -12.68 -5.37 -9.34
C THR A 103 -11.81 -4.12 -9.22
N LEU A 104 -12.28 -3.15 -8.44
CA LEU A 104 -11.54 -1.95 -8.11
C LEU A 104 -10.57 -2.25 -6.95
N THR A 105 -9.41 -1.57 -6.91
CA THR A 105 -8.35 -1.76 -5.90
C THR A 105 -7.95 -0.44 -5.23
N ALA A 106 -7.42 -0.50 -4.01
CA ALA A 106 -6.80 0.65 -3.37
C ALA A 106 -5.38 0.94 -3.90
N ASP A 107 -4.75 -0.03 -4.58
CA ASP A 107 -3.32 0.01 -4.96
C ASP A 107 -3.07 0.68 -6.32
N GLY A 108 -3.79 1.77 -6.60
CA GLY A 108 -3.58 2.55 -7.83
C GLY A 108 -2.38 3.50 -7.75
N PRO A 109 -1.90 4.02 -8.89
CA PRO A 109 -0.92 5.09 -8.89
C PRO A 109 -1.52 6.37 -8.32
N TRP A 110 -0.70 7.18 -7.64
CA TRP A 110 -1.12 8.52 -7.23
C TRP A 110 -1.56 9.37 -8.44
N PRO A 111 -2.67 10.10 -8.35
CA PRO A 111 -3.09 11.01 -9.41
C PRO A 111 -2.10 12.18 -9.53
N GLU A 112 -1.90 12.64 -10.78
CA GLU A 112 -1.09 13.82 -11.11
C GLU A 112 -1.80 15.15 -10.75
#